data_AF-A0A2V9R0Y3-F1
#
_entry.id   AF-A0A2V9R0Y3-F1
#
_cell.length_a   1.000
_cell.length_b   1.000
_cell.length_c   1.000
_cell.angle_alpha   90.00
_cell.angle_beta   90.00
_cell.angle_gamma   90.00
#
_symmetry.space_group_name_H-M   'P 1'
#
loop_
_entity.id
_entity.type
_entity.pdbx_description
1 polymer ?
#
loop_
_entity_poly.entity_id
_entity_poly.type
_entity_poly.pdbx_seq_one_letter_code
_entity_poly.pdbx_strand_id
1 'polypeptide(L)'
;RYEYNSPVVERYNKIASWDLKKGVLVYPGEVSAGVVAPYRKDLSPRVGFAYRVKNKTVVRAGYGVYWNTEFGTQSNQCYNPPFLQYTQYIAAPAVPNLTLADPFPLALGQVPISYPVVLNDY
;
A
#
# COMPACT_ATOMS: atom_id res chain seq x y z
N ARG A 1 22.10 -14.98 -5.44
CA ARG A 1 22.09 -13.50 -5.49
C ARG A 1 21.28 -12.97 -4.33
N TYR A 2 21.60 -11.79 -3.80
CA TYR A 2 20.78 -11.10 -2.81
C TYR A 2 19.98 -10.01 -3.51
N GLU A 3 18.67 -9.94 -3.26
CA GLU A 3 17.74 -9.03 -3.94
C GLU A 3 16.99 -8.17 -2.93
N TYR A 4 17.58 -7.05 -2.53
CA TYR A 4 16.93 -6.18 -1.56
C TYR A 4 15.92 -5.24 -2.21
N ASN A 5 14.65 -5.41 -1.85
CA ASN A 5 13.58 -4.48 -2.18
C ASN A 5 13.32 -3.58 -0.97
N SER A 6 13.78 -2.33 -1.03
CA SER A 6 13.46 -1.37 0.01
C SER A 6 11.96 -1.00 -0.02
N PRO A 7 11.33 -0.77 1.14
CA PRO A 7 10.00 -0.16 1.18
C PRO A 7 9.95 1.16 0.40
N VAL A 8 8.80 1.47 -0.18
CA VAL A 8 8.55 2.79 -0.79
C VAL A 8 8.54 3.83 0.32
N VAL A 9 9.12 4.98 0.03
CA VAL A 9 9.11 6.15 0.88
C VAL A 9 8.42 7.26 0.12
N GLU A 10 7.47 7.94 0.78
CA GLU A 10 6.82 9.11 0.21
C GLU A 10 7.75 10.33 0.40
N ARG A 11 7.99 11.10 -0.66
CA ARG A 11 9.00 12.18 -0.68
C ARG A 11 8.74 13.24 0.40
N TYR A 12 7.48 13.54 0.67
CA TYR A 12 7.04 14.57 1.61
C TYR A 12 6.53 14.01 2.94
N ASN A 13 6.81 12.73 3.23
CA ASN A 13 6.35 12.01 4.42
C ASN A 13 4.81 12.00 4.60
N LYS A 14 4.06 12.09 3.49
CA LYS A 14 2.59 12.03 3.46
C LYS A 14 2.08 10.60 3.35
N ILE A 15 2.49 9.78 4.29
CA ILE A 15 2.11 8.37 4.40
C ILE A 15 1.92 8.02 5.87
N ALA A 16 0.95 7.17 6.20
CA ALA A 16 0.74 6.70 7.56
C ALA A 16 0.34 5.22 7.56
N SER A 17 0.74 4.49 8.60
CA SER A 17 0.34 3.08 8.80
C SER A 17 -0.34 2.90 10.15
N TRP A 18 -1.13 1.84 10.31
CA TRP A 18 -1.74 1.49 11.58
C TRP A 18 -0.83 0.56 12.39
N ASP A 19 -0.51 0.94 13.62
CA ASP A 19 0.18 0.07 14.57
C ASP A 19 -0.85 -0.76 15.35
N LEU A 20 -0.98 -2.04 14.99
CA LEU A 20 -1.92 -2.97 15.61
C LEU A 20 -1.70 -3.14 17.13
N LYS A 21 -0.49 -2.93 17.64
CA LYS A 21 -0.20 -3.08 19.07
C LYS A 21 -0.58 -1.84 19.87
N LYS A 22 -0.42 -0.67 19.27
CA LYS A 22 -0.71 0.62 19.92
C LYS A 22 -2.13 1.09 19.66
N GLY A 23 -2.79 0.59 18.62
CA GLY A 23 -4.11 1.05 18.20
C GLY A 23 -4.10 2.50 17.73
N VAL A 24 -3.01 2.94 17.10
CA VAL A 24 -2.83 4.32 16.62
C VAL A 24 -2.17 4.33 15.24
N LEU A 25 -2.39 5.42 14.49
CA LEU A 25 -1.61 5.69 13.28
C LEU A 25 -0.18 6.09 13.65
N VAL A 26 0.77 5.64 12.84
CA VAL A 26 2.20 5.97 12.94
C VAL A 26 2.69 6.62 11.66
N TYR A 27 3.64 7.53 11.82
CA TYR A 27 4.11 8.42 10.78
C TYR A 27 5.63 8.32 10.56
N PRO A 28 6.15 8.69 9.38
CA PRO A 28 7.58 8.87 9.16
C PRO A 28 8.19 9.79 10.23
N GLY A 29 9.27 9.35 10.87
CA GLY A 29 9.91 10.06 11.98
C GLY A 29 9.61 9.46 13.35
N GLU A 30 8.44 8.84 13.51
CA GLU A 30 8.15 7.95 14.65
C GLU A 30 8.61 6.52 14.34
N VAL A 31 8.41 6.12 13.08
CA VAL A 31 8.86 4.85 12.49
C VAL A 31 9.71 5.11 11.25
N SER A 32 10.12 4.04 10.57
CA SER A 32 10.84 4.14 9.29
C SER A 32 10.06 5.01 8.30
N ALA A 33 10.78 5.68 7.38
CA ALA A 33 10.17 6.60 6.43
C ALA A 33 9.13 5.94 5.48
N GLY A 34 9.21 4.62 5.31
CA GLY A 34 8.22 3.85 4.55
C GLY A 34 7.07 3.30 5.38
N VAL A 35 6.96 3.66 6.67
CA VAL A 35 5.97 3.19 7.66
C VAL A 35 5.81 1.67 7.77
N VAL A 36 6.80 0.94 7.27
CA VAL A 36 6.94 -0.52 7.33
C VAL A 36 8.40 -0.89 7.53
N ALA A 37 8.65 -1.97 8.26
CA ALA A 37 9.99 -2.47 8.45
C ALA A 37 10.53 -3.08 7.14
N PRO A 38 11.77 -2.78 6.73
CA PRO A 38 12.36 -3.39 5.55
C PRO A 38 12.58 -4.89 5.79
N TYR A 39 12.12 -5.71 4.84
CA TYR A 39 12.47 -7.12 4.80
C TYR A 39 13.87 -7.28 4.19
N ARG A 40 14.70 -8.15 4.77
CA ARG A 40 16.13 -8.27 4.40
C ARG A 40 16.56 -9.71 4.15
N LYS A 41 15.64 -10.66 4.09
CA LYS A 41 15.97 -12.10 3.94
C LYS A 41 15.80 -12.58 2.50
N ASP A 42 15.92 -11.66 1.54
CA ASP A 42 15.72 -11.89 0.10
C ASP A 42 16.91 -12.58 -0.57
N LEU A 43 17.31 -13.73 -0.04
CA LEU A 43 18.30 -14.58 -0.70
C LEU A 43 17.61 -15.31 -1.86
N SER A 44 18.06 -15.03 -3.07
CA SER A 44 17.55 -15.62 -4.31
C SER A 44 18.62 -16.54 -4.92
N PRO A 45 18.73 -17.79 -4.44
CA PRO A 45 19.59 -18.80 -5.05
C PRO A 45 19.04 -19.19 -6.42
N ARG A 46 19.95 -19.41 -7.35
CA ARG A 46 19.67 -19.82 -8.73
C ARG A 46 20.71 -20.85 -9.11
N VAL A 47 20.26 -22.04 -9.48
CA VAL A 47 21.13 -23.15 -9.89
C VAL A 47 20.63 -23.72 -11.20
N GLY A 48 21.56 -24.06 -12.07
CA GLY A 48 21.29 -24.62 -13.38
C GLY A 48 22.19 -25.80 -13.63
N PHE A 49 21.67 -26.77 -14.38
CA PHE A 49 22.40 -27.94 -14.83
C PHE A 49 22.20 -28.10 -16.33
N ALA A 50 23.26 -28.53 -17.02
CA ALA A 50 23.20 -28.87 -18.43
C ALA A 50 24.01 -30.14 -18.68
N TYR A 51 23.42 -31.08 -19.41
CA TYR A 51 24.05 -32.34 -19.78
C TYR A 51 23.86 -32.67 -21.25
N ARG A 52 24.97 -32.98 -21.91
CA ARG A 52 24.96 -33.36 -23.33
C ARG A 52 24.72 -34.86 -23.45
N VAL A 53 23.49 -35.23 -23.84
CA VAL A 53 23.07 -36.64 -23.98
C VAL A 53 23.60 -37.26 -25.29
N LYS A 54 23.75 -36.46 -26.37
CA LYS A 54 24.32 -36.87 -27.67
C LYS A 54 25.10 -35.71 -28.30
N ASN A 55 25.87 -35.96 -29.37
CA ASN A 55 26.68 -34.93 -30.05
C ASN A 55 25.91 -33.66 -30.45
N LYS A 56 24.58 -33.75 -30.65
CA LYS A 56 23.72 -32.61 -30.99
C LYS A 56 22.49 -32.46 -30.07
N THR A 57 22.54 -33.02 -28.86
CA THR A 57 21.41 -32.98 -27.92
C THR A 57 21.88 -32.67 -26.51
N VAL A 58 21.31 -31.62 -25.91
CA VAL A 58 21.60 -31.18 -24.54
C VAL A 58 20.30 -31.09 -23.78
N VAL A 59 20.26 -31.69 -22.59
CA VAL A 59 19.19 -31.52 -21.61
C VAL A 59 19.64 -30.46 -20.62
N ARG A 60 18.73 -29.54 -20.28
CA ARG A 60 18.98 -28.47 -19.33
C ARG A 60 17.88 -28.47 -18.28
N ALA A 61 18.25 -28.19 -17.05
CA ALA A 61 17.32 -28.00 -15.94
C ALA A 61 17.79 -26.81 -15.11
N GLY A 62 16.87 -26.17 -14.38
CA GLY A 62 17.18 -25.07 -13.50
C GLY A 62 16.15 -24.91 -12.41
N TYR A 63 16.60 -24.35 -11.29
CA TYR A 63 15.77 -23.99 -10.15
C TYR A 63 16.19 -22.60 -9.64
N GLY A 64 15.21 -21.79 -9.26
CA GLY A 64 15.46 -20.49 -8.67
C GLY A 64 14.32 -20.05 -7.77
N VAL A 65 14.68 -19.36 -6.68
CA VAL A 65 13.73 -18.66 -5.79
C VAL A 65 13.74 -17.18 -6.15
N TYR A 66 12.58 -16.55 -6.23
CA TYR A 66 12.44 -15.14 -6.60
C TYR A 66 11.62 -14.41 -5.56
N TRP A 67 12.02 -13.19 -5.23
CA TRP A 67 11.32 -12.32 -4.29
C TRP A 67 10.63 -11.21 -5.05
N ASN A 68 9.41 -10.91 -4.64
CA ASN A 68 8.67 -9.76 -5.12
C ASN A 68 8.11 -9.00 -3.92
N THR A 69 8.05 -7.68 -4.03
CA THR A 69 7.45 -6.81 -3.02
C THR A 69 6.24 -6.14 -3.65
N GLU A 70 5.12 -6.21 -2.97
CA GLU A 70 3.93 -5.48 -3.38
C GLU A 70 4.07 -4.01 -2.97
N PHE A 71 4.08 -3.12 -3.96
CA PHE A 71 4.15 -1.68 -3.73
C PHE A 71 2.78 -0.98 -3.83
N GLY A 72 1.78 -1.64 -4.43
CA GLY A 72 0.46 -1.07 -4.65
C GLY A 72 -0.29 -0.81 -3.34
N THR A 73 -0.36 -1.79 -2.45
CA THR A 73 -0.98 -1.65 -1.13
C THR A 73 -0.30 -0.58 -0.27
N GLN A 74 1.03 -0.43 -0.39
CA GLN A 74 1.77 0.62 0.30
C GLN A 74 1.37 2.02 -0.19
N SER A 75 1.07 2.20 -1.48
CA SER A 75 0.62 3.50 -2.00
C SER A 75 -0.73 3.95 -1.45
N ASN A 76 -1.59 3.01 -1.04
CA ASN A 76 -2.87 3.34 -0.39
C ASN A 76 -2.69 3.92 1.03
N GLN A 77 -1.52 3.75 1.65
CA GLN A 77 -1.24 4.34 2.96
C GLN A 77 -1.15 5.87 2.92
N CYS A 78 -0.98 6.46 1.73
CA CYS A 78 -1.08 7.90 1.52
C CYS A 78 -2.54 8.41 1.66
N TYR A 79 -3.52 7.51 1.68
CA TYR A 79 -4.93 7.85 1.90
C TYR A 79 -5.29 7.93 3.38
N ASN A 80 -4.40 7.50 4.26
CA ASN A 80 -4.65 7.59 5.69
C ASN A 80 -4.60 9.07 6.15
N PRO A 81 -5.42 9.45 7.15
CA PRO A 81 -5.37 10.78 7.72
C PRO A 81 -3.98 11.16 8.24
N PRO A 82 -3.58 12.43 8.14
CA PRO A 82 -4.38 13.58 7.68
C PRO A 82 -4.27 13.86 6.18
N PHE A 83 -3.67 12.98 5.38
CA PHE A 83 -3.19 13.34 4.04
C PHE A 83 -4.26 13.32 2.96
N LEU A 84 -5.19 12.36 3.03
CA LEU A 84 -6.39 12.36 2.21
C LEU A 84 -7.61 12.55 3.10
N GLN A 85 -8.37 13.58 2.77
CA GLN A 85 -9.65 13.87 3.40
C GLN A 85 -10.71 13.86 2.30
N TYR A 86 -11.79 13.13 2.54
CA TYR A 86 -12.95 13.16 1.66
C TYR A 86 -13.98 14.13 2.23
N THR A 87 -14.75 14.75 1.34
CA THR A 87 -15.95 15.51 1.69
C THR A 87 -17.08 14.95 0.85
N GLN A 88 -18.17 14.56 1.50
CA GLN A 88 -19.39 14.10 0.84
C GLN A 88 -20.41 15.22 0.79
N TYR A 89 -21.16 15.27 -0.32
CA TYR A 89 -22.28 16.19 -0.52
C TYR A 89 -23.52 15.34 -0.81
N ILE A 90 -24.46 15.33 0.13
CA ILE A 90 -25.67 14.49 0.04
C ILE A 90 -26.84 15.39 -0.40
N ALA A 91 -27.47 15.02 -1.51
CA ALA A 91 -28.65 15.74 -2.00
C ALA A 91 -29.84 15.56 -1.05
N ALA A 92 -30.58 16.64 -0.78
CA ALA A 92 -31.80 16.56 -0.01
C ALA A 92 -32.91 15.88 -0.85
N PRO A 93 -33.63 14.87 -0.32
CA PRO A 93 -34.59 14.08 -1.11
C PRO A 93 -35.76 14.88 -1.68
N ALA A 94 -36.16 15.96 -1.00
CA ALA A 94 -37.36 16.73 -1.31
C ALA A 94 -37.09 18.12 -1.91
N VAL A 95 -35.87 18.64 -1.76
CA VAL A 95 -35.49 19.98 -2.23
C VAL A 95 -34.10 19.89 -2.88
N PRO A 96 -33.97 20.17 -4.18
CA PRO A 96 -32.66 20.18 -4.84
C PRO A 96 -31.74 21.21 -4.19
N ASN A 97 -30.72 20.75 -3.49
CA ASN A 97 -29.73 21.58 -2.78
C ASN A 97 -28.30 21.41 -3.33
N LEU A 98 -28.11 20.52 -4.31
CA LEU A 98 -26.89 20.39 -5.11
C LEU A 98 -27.23 20.75 -6.55
N THR A 99 -26.51 21.71 -7.13
CA THR A 99 -26.79 22.22 -8.48
C THR A 99 -25.52 22.15 -9.32
N LEU A 100 -25.65 22.14 -10.65
CA LEU A 100 -24.46 22.22 -11.50
C LEU A 100 -23.78 23.61 -11.44
N ALA A 101 -24.54 24.64 -11.08
CA ALA A 101 -24.02 26.00 -10.90
C ALA A 101 -23.17 26.14 -9.63
N ASP A 102 -23.50 25.37 -8.58
CA ASP A 102 -22.73 25.23 -7.35
C ASP A 102 -22.72 23.75 -6.92
N PRO A 103 -21.78 22.94 -7.46
CA PRO A 103 -21.73 21.51 -7.19
C PRO A 103 -21.06 21.15 -5.85
N PHE A 104 -20.39 22.11 -5.19
CA PHE A 104 -19.69 21.91 -3.92
C PHE A 104 -20.01 23.01 -2.89
N PRO A 105 -21.29 23.22 -2.54
CA PRO A 105 -21.70 24.27 -1.61
C PRO A 105 -21.11 24.02 -0.22
N LEU A 106 -20.32 24.96 0.29
CA LEU A 106 -19.60 24.83 1.57
C LEU A 106 -20.50 24.43 2.75
N ALA A 107 -21.74 24.90 2.77
CA ALA A 107 -22.70 24.61 3.84
C ALA A 107 -23.17 23.14 3.88
N LEU A 108 -23.00 22.39 2.78
CA LEU A 108 -23.43 20.99 2.67
C LEU A 108 -22.26 20.01 2.65
N GLY A 109 -21.02 20.49 2.70
CA GLY A 109 -19.82 19.66 2.76
C GLY A 109 -19.74 18.95 4.10
N GLN A 110 -20.01 17.66 4.10
CA GLN A 110 -19.87 16.82 5.29
C GLN A 110 -18.56 16.03 5.20
N VAL A 111 -17.77 16.02 6.26
CA VAL A 111 -16.69 15.02 6.39
C VAL A 111 -17.38 13.65 6.53
N PRO A 112 -16.88 12.58 5.87
CA PRO A 112 -17.37 11.23 6.11
C PRO A 112 -17.44 10.95 7.60
N ILE A 113 -18.52 10.30 8.01
CA ILE A 113 -18.65 9.78 9.37
C ILE A 113 -17.35 9.01 9.67
N SER A 114 -16.65 9.36 10.75
CA SER A 114 -15.46 8.61 11.17
C SER A 114 -15.81 7.12 11.13
N TYR A 115 -15.03 6.34 10.38
CA TYR A 115 -15.29 4.91 10.21
C TYR A 115 -15.64 4.32 11.58
N PRO A 116 -16.75 3.56 11.71
CA PRO A 116 -17.02 2.89 12.97
C PRO A 116 -15.76 2.12 13.32
N VAL A 117 -15.32 2.23 14.58
CA VAL A 117 -14.25 1.41 15.14
C VAL A 117 -14.74 -0.03 15.05
N VAL A 118 -14.56 -0.67 13.91
CA VAL A 118 -14.68 -2.11 13.77
C VAL A 118 -13.41 -2.62 14.41
N LEU A 119 -13.48 -2.84 15.72
CA LEU A 119 -12.59 -3.76 16.39
C LEU A 119 -12.71 -5.06 15.60
N ASN A 120 -11.63 -5.38 14.88
CA ASN A 120 -11.53 -6.61 14.13
C ASN A 120 -11.31 -7.71 15.18
N ASP A 121 -12.39 -8.15 15.81
CA ASP A 121 -12.40 -9.26 16.76
C ASP A 121 -12.26 -10.57 15.97
N TYR A 122 -11.04 -10.88 15.54
CA TYR A 122 -10.63 -12.21 15.10
C TYR A 122 -9.58 -12.77 16.04
#